data_AF-A0A0R1W761-F1
#
_entry.id   AF-A0A0R1W761-F1
#
_cell.length_a   1.000
_cell.length_b   1.000
_cell.length_c   1.000
_cell.angle_alpha   90.00
_cell.angle_beta   90.00
_cell.angle_gamma   90.00
#
_symmetry.space_group_name_H-M   'P 1'
#
loop_
_entity.id
_entity.type
_entity.pdbx_description
1 polymer ?
#
loop_
_entity_poly.entity_id
_entity_poly.type
_entity_poly.pdbx_seq_one_letter_code
_entity_poly.pdbx_strand_id
1 'polypeptide(L)'
;MLFFGASIVVCNLTDFDAFKKFPEMIQRFGVTHLTFSPSGFKNFFRVYSKDQMAQLNRNLDCVMLAGEVFDKKIFDEWRENGHHYRLLNLYGPTEATVYATVHELMPGAVYDSSIPIGQCLEDCV
;
A
#
# COMPACT_ATOMS: atom_id res chain seq x y z
N MET A 1 24.70 -0.80 0.75
CA MET A 1 24.03 -0.59 -0.55
C MET A 1 22.79 -1.48 -0.55
N LEU A 2 21.62 -0.95 -0.86
CA LEU A 2 20.41 -1.77 -1.05
C LEU A 2 20.51 -2.49 -2.40
N PHE A 3 19.87 -3.66 -2.53
CA PHE A 3 20.04 -4.57 -3.67
C PHE A 3 19.74 -3.94 -5.05
N PHE A 4 18.95 -2.86 -5.11
CA PHE A 4 18.49 -2.23 -6.35
C PHE A 4 18.88 -0.75 -6.49
N GLY A 5 19.79 -0.23 -5.65
CA GLY A 5 20.19 1.19 -5.69
C GLY A 5 19.08 2.20 -5.32
N ALA A 6 17.96 1.71 -4.77
CA ALA A 6 16.87 2.54 -4.27
C ALA A 6 17.27 3.33 -3.01
N SER A 7 16.42 4.27 -2.62
CA SER A 7 16.55 5.05 -1.39
C SER A 7 15.45 4.68 -0.39
N ILE A 8 15.75 4.71 0.91
CA ILE A 8 14.77 4.51 1.98
C ILE A 8 14.58 5.83 2.71
N VAL A 9 13.32 6.24 2.87
CA VAL A 9 12.94 7.36 3.72
C VAL A 9 12.52 6.78 5.07
N VAL A 10 13.23 7.12 6.13
CA VAL A 10 12.90 6.70 7.50
C VAL A 10 12.12 7.81 8.18
N CYS A 11 10.91 7.49 8.63
CA CYS A 11 10.00 8.45 9.25
C CYS A 11 9.48 7.89 10.57
N ASN A 12 9.39 8.74 11.59
CA ASN A 12 8.69 8.36 12.80
C ASN A 12 7.19 8.68 12.64
N LEU A 13 6.39 7.65 12.35
CA LEU A 13 4.94 7.76 12.22
C LEU A 13 4.17 7.46 13.52
N THR A 14 4.87 7.29 14.67
CA THR A 14 4.18 7.15 15.96
C THR A 14 3.62 8.47 16.49
N ASP A 15 4.15 9.58 15.98
CA ASP A 15 3.60 10.92 16.21
C ASP A 15 2.45 11.18 15.22
N PHE A 16 1.27 11.48 15.76
CA PHE A 16 0.08 11.77 14.95
C PHE A 16 0.26 13.03 14.08
N ASP A 17 1.04 14.01 14.53
CA ASP A 17 1.33 15.20 13.72
C ASP A 17 2.31 14.88 12.58
N ALA A 18 3.23 13.95 12.79
CA ALA A 18 4.07 13.43 11.71
C ALA A 18 3.23 12.63 10.70
N PHE A 19 2.28 11.83 11.18
CA PHE A 19 1.35 11.10 10.32
C PHE A 19 0.51 12.05 9.45
N LYS A 20 -0.03 13.16 10.00
CA LYS A 20 -0.75 14.16 9.21
C LYS A 20 0.08 14.79 8.08
N LYS A 21 1.40 14.89 8.27
CA LYS A 21 2.35 15.44 7.29
C LYS A 21 2.89 14.40 6.31
N PHE A 22 2.50 13.13 6.46
CA PHE A 22 2.99 12.05 5.63
C PHE A 22 2.79 12.28 4.11
N PRO A 23 1.66 12.85 3.62
CA PRO A 23 1.52 13.17 2.20
C PRO A 23 2.55 14.18 1.69
N GLU A 24 2.85 15.22 2.48
CA GLU A 24 3.88 16.21 2.15
C GLU A 24 5.27 15.57 2.10
N MET A 25 5.54 14.61 2.98
CA MET A 25 6.80 13.86 3.00
C MET A 25 6.94 12.96 1.77
N ILE A 26 5.89 12.23 1.40
CA ILE A 26 5.86 11.40 0.19
C ILE A 26 6.18 12.28 -1.04
N GLN A 27 5.57 13.46 -1.12
CA GLN A 27 5.84 14.39 -2.22
C GLN A 27 7.29 14.92 -2.17
N ARG A 28 7.73 15.42 -1.01
CA ARG A 28 9.05 16.03 -0.82
C ARG A 28 10.20 15.09 -1.16
N PHE A 29 10.07 13.82 -0.78
CA PHE A 29 11.12 12.82 -0.99
C PHE A 29 10.89 11.97 -2.25
N GLY A 30 9.80 12.20 -2.99
CA GLY A 30 9.48 11.44 -4.20
C GLY A 30 9.29 9.95 -3.91
N VAL A 31 8.56 9.61 -2.84
CA VAL A 31 8.32 8.21 -2.47
C VAL A 31 7.42 7.56 -3.52
N THR A 32 7.89 6.47 -4.13
CA THR A 32 7.18 5.73 -5.17
C THR A 32 6.58 4.40 -4.67
N HIS A 33 7.16 3.82 -3.62
CA HIS A 33 6.75 2.53 -3.08
C HIS A 33 6.39 2.68 -1.60
N LEU A 34 5.22 2.16 -1.23
CA LEU A 34 4.72 2.18 0.15
C LEU A 34 4.28 0.78 0.57
N THR A 35 4.68 0.37 1.77
CA THR A 35 4.16 -0.84 2.42
C THR A 35 3.45 -0.46 3.73
N PHE A 36 2.27 -1.02 3.97
CA PHE A 36 1.48 -0.76 5.17
C PHE A 36 0.59 -1.96 5.53
N SER A 37 -0.03 -1.96 6.71
CA SER A 37 -1.15 -2.86 6.98
C SER A 37 -2.45 -2.33 6.35
N PRO A 38 -3.41 -3.20 5.97
CA PRO A 38 -4.73 -2.76 5.51
C PRO A 38 -5.41 -1.76 6.45
N SER A 39 -5.45 -2.03 7.76
CA SER A 39 -6.07 -1.15 8.75
C SER A 39 -5.38 0.22 8.84
N GLY A 40 -4.05 0.22 8.76
CA GLY A 40 -3.25 1.43 8.80
C GLY A 40 -3.43 2.29 7.55
N PHE A 41 -3.49 1.66 6.37
CA PHE A 41 -3.74 2.36 5.11
C PHE A 41 -5.16 2.93 5.07
N LYS A 42 -6.15 2.20 5.58
CA LYS A 42 -7.53 2.67 5.67
C LYS A 42 -7.68 3.95 6.49
N ASN A 43 -6.80 4.19 7.46
CA ASN A 43 -6.80 5.45 8.21
C ASN A 43 -6.47 6.67 7.33
N PHE A 44 -5.84 6.48 6.17
CA PHE A 44 -5.48 7.57 5.25
C PHE A 44 -6.75 8.27 4.77
N PHE A 45 -7.78 7.50 4.39
CA PHE A 45 -9.08 8.02 3.96
C PHE A 45 -9.81 8.82 5.05
N ARG A 46 -9.49 8.59 6.32
CA ARG A 46 -10.08 9.33 7.45
C ARG A 46 -9.29 10.57 7.81
N VAL A 47 -7.96 10.50 7.73
CA VAL A 47 -7.06 11.55 8.24
C VAL A 47 -6.74 12.59 7.18
N TYR A 48 -6.63 12.19 5.92
CA TYR A 48 -6.21 13.07 4.84
C TYR A 48 -7.39 13.65 4.07
N SER A 49 -7.25 14.90 3.65
CA SER A 49 -8.21 15.54 2.75
C SER A 49 -8.17 14.90 1.36
N LYS A 50 -9.18 15.18 0.52
CA LYS A 50 -9.19 14.74 -0.88
C LYS A 50 -7.95 15.20 -1.65
N ASP A 51 -7.48 16.42 -1.40
CA ASP A 51 -6.27 16.95 -2.07
C ASP A 51 -5.02 16.21 -1.64
N GLN A 52 -4.89 15.88 -0.35
CA GLN A 52 -3.77 15.09 0.17
C GLN A 52 -3.81 13.66 -0.37
N MET A 53 -4.99 13.03 -0.44
CA MET A 53 -5.14 11.72 -1.07
C MET A 53 -4.79 11.75 -2.56
N ALA A 54 -5.20 12.79 -3.29
CA ALA A 54 -4.83 12.97 -4.69
C ALA A 54 -3.33 13.20 -4.87
N GLN A 55 -2.65 13.86 -3.92
CA GLN A 55 -1.18 13.97 -3.93
C GLN A 55 -0.52 12.61 -3.77
N LEU A 56 -0.95 11.79 -2.81
CA LEU A 56 -0.45 10.43 -2.63
C LEU A 56 -0.61 9.61 -3.92
N ASN A 57 -1.78 9.70 -4.54
CA ASN A 57 -2.11 8.95 -5.74
C ASN A 57 -1.24 9.32 -6.95
N ARG A 58 -0.80 10.58 -7.07
CA ARG A 58 0.09 11.03 -8.16
C ARG A 58 1.56 10.65 -7.98
N ASN A 59 2.00 10.45 -6.74
CA ASN A 59 3.41 10.22 -6.41
C ASN A 59 3.77 8.73 -6.29
N LEU A 60 2.82 7.91 -5.85
CA LEU A 60 3.05 6.48 -5.66
C LEU A 60 2.90 5.74 -6.99
N ASP A 61 3.78 4.75 -7.18
CA ASP A 61 3.72 3.77 -8.28
C ASP A 61 3.21 2.42 -7.77
N CYS A 62 3.49 2.07 -6.51
CA CYS A 62 3.12 0.79 -5.92
C CYS A 62 2.80 0.91 -4.42
N VAL A 63 1.65 0.35 -4.02
CA VAL A 63 1.21 0.22 -2.63
C VAL A 63 1.00 -1.25 -2.31
N MET A 64 1.72 -1.74 -1.31
CA MET A 64 1.71 -3.12 -0.85
C MET A 64 1.07 -3.21 0.53
N LEU A 65 -0.05 -3.92 0.63
CA LEU A 65 -0.76 -4.13 1.89
C LEU A 65 -0.61 -5.57 2.34
N ALA A 66 -0.27 -5.78 3.62
CA ALA A 66 -0.02 -7.10 4.16
C ALA A 66 -0.27 -7.19 5.67
N GLY A 67 -0.25 -8.41 6.21
CA GLY A 67 -0.27 -8.68 7.65
C GLY A 67 -1.66 -8.70 8.30
N GLU A 68 -2.71 -8.34 7.56
CA GLU A 68 -4.11 -8.45 7.97
C GLU A 68 -4.97 -8.88 6.78
N VAL A 69 -6.22 -9.26 7.04
CA VAL A 69 -7.20 -9.47 5.98
C VAL A 69 -7.40 -8.16 5.22
N PHE A 70 -7.26 -8.19 3.90
CA PHE A 70 -7.46 -7.03 3.06
C PHE A 70 -8.94 -6.61 3.05
N ASP A 71 -9.21 -5.37 3.46
CA ASP A 71 -10.56 -4.81 3.46
C ASP A 71 -10.94 -4.34 2.05
N LYS A 72 -11.98 -4.93 1.47
CA LYS A 72 -12.51 -4.57 0.14
C LYS A 72 -12.82 -3.08 0.01
N LYS A 73 -13.15 -2.38 1.10
CA LYS A 73 -13.37 -0.92 1.07
C LYS A 73 -12.14 -0.14 0.57
N ILE A 74 -10.93 -0.64 0.84
CA ILE A 74 -9.70 -0.03 0.34
C ILE A 74 -9.64 -0.12 -1.19
N PHE A 75 -10.03 -1.27 -1.75
CA PHE A 75 -10.10 -1.46 -3.21
C PHE A 75 -11.16 -0.55 -3.84
N ASP A 76 -12.34 -0.45 -3.22
CA ASP A 76 -13.42 0.39 -3.73
C ASP A 76 -13.01 1.88 -3.74
N GLU A 77 -12.41 2.38 -2.65
CA GLU A 77 -11.89 3.75 -2.56
C GLU A 77 -10.74 4.01 -3.56
N TRP A 78 -9.79 3.07 -3.68
CA TRP A 78 -8.71 3.18 -4.66
C TRP A 78 -9.25 3.28 -6.09
N ARG A 79 -10.32 2.54 -6.39
CA ARG A 79 -11.00 2.60 -7.69
C ARG A 79 -11.71 3.90 -7.96
N GLU A 80 -12.45 4.40 -6.99
CA GLU A 80 -13.21 5.64 -7.12
C GLU A 80 -12.31 6.88 -7.26
N ASN A 81 -11.12 6.87 -6.64
CA ASN A 81 -10.18 8.00 -6.66
C ASN A 81 -9.22 8.01 -7.86
N GLY A 82 -9.41 7.11 -8.85
CA GLY A 82 -8.62 7.04 -10.07
C GLY A 82 -7.32 6.26 -9.88
N HIS A 83 -7.25 5.05 -10.43
CA HIS A 83 -6.10 4.16 -10.26
C HIS A 83 -4.82 4.70 -10.92
N HIS A 84 -3.84 5.12 -10.12
CA HIS A 84 -2.51 5.50 -10.64
C HIS A 84 -1.40 4.56 -10.18
N TYR A 85 -1.42 4.14 -8.91
CA TYR A 85 -0.48 3.14 -8.39
C TYR A 85 -1.04 1.72 -8.48
N ARG A 86 -0.14 0.74 -8.57
CA ARG A 86 -0.45 -0.68 -8.40
C ARG A 86 -0.81 -0.96 -6.94
N LEU A 87 -1.93 -1.64 -6.69
CA LEU A 87 -2.35 -2.02 -5.35
C LEU A 87 -2.22 -3.53 -5.19
N LEU A 88 -1.34 -3.95 -4.28
CA LEU A 88 -0.98 -5.35 -4.05
C LEU A 88 -1.48 -5.80 -2.67
N ASN A 89 -2.17 -6.94 -2.62
CA ASN A 89 -2.42 -7.69 -1.39
C ASN A 89 -1.34 -8.77 -1.27
N LEU A 90 -0.44 -8.60 -0.30
CA LEU A 90 0.63 -9.54 -0.01
C LEU A 90 0.29 -10.37 1.22
N TYR A 91 0.71 -11.63 1.21
CA TYR A 91 0.57 -12.51 2.35
C TYR A 91 1.84 -13.33 2.53
N GLY A 92 2.27 -13.49 3.77
CA GLY A 92 3.28 -14.46 4.18
C GLY A 92 3.47 -14.43 5.69
N PRO A 93 3.63 -15.60 6.34
CA PRO A 93 4.07 -15.65 7.72
C PRO A 93 5.56 -15.30 7.81
N THR A 94 6.02 -15.00 9.02
CA THR A 94 7.45 -14.73 9.29
C THR A 94 8.35 -15.91 8.89
N GLU A 95 7.84 -17.13 9.07
CA GLU A 95 8.48 -18.41 8.78
C GLU A 95 8.74 -18.64 7.29
N ALA A 96 7.99 -17.95 6.42
CA ALA A 96 8.14 -18.00 4.96
C ALA A 96 8.92 -16.80 4.39
N THR A 97 9.68 -16.08 5.22
CA THR A 97 10.49 -14.92 4.80
C THR A 97 9.65 -13.75 4.28
N VAL A 98 8.85 -13.16 5.17
CA VAL A 98 8.06 -11.93 4.96
C VAL A 98 6.81 -12.13 4.09
N TYR A 99 6.94 -12.46 2.82
CA TYR A 99 5.81 -12.64 1.89
C TYR A 99 5.99 -13.92 1.07
N ALA A 100 4.91 -14.69 0.92
CA ALA A 100 4.86 -15.93 0.15
C ALA A 100 3.95 -15.82 -1.08
N THR A 101 2.90 -15.01 -1.01
CA THR A 101 1.95 -14.82 -2.11
C THR A 101 1.66 -13.35 -2.39
N VAL A 102 1.27 -13.07 -3.63
CA VAL A 102 0.86 -11.74 -4.10
C VAL A 102 -0.42 -11.84 -4.93
N HIS A 103 -1.35 -10.94 -4.64
CA HIS A 103 -2.50 -10.65 -5.48
C HIS A 103 -2.46 -9.19 -5.92
N GLU A 104 -2.32 -8.94 -7.23
CA GLU A 104 -2.43 -7.59 -7.79
C GLU A 104 -3.90 -7.27 -8.08
N LEU A 105 -4.40 -6.18 -7.48
CA LEU A 105 -5.78 -5.77 -7.68
C LEU A 105 -5.92 -5.03 -9.01
N MET A 106 -6.83 -5.51 -9.85
CA MET A 106 -7.13 -4.90 -11.14
C MET A 106 -8.35 -3.97 -11.05
N PRO A 107 -8.34 -2.80 -11.70
CA PRO A 107 -9.47 -1.85 -11.73
C PRO A 107 -10.84 -2.47 -12.07
N GLY A 108 -10.84 -3.36 -13.05
CA GLY A 108 -12.06 -4.04 -13.54
C GLY A 108 -12.42 -5.31 -12.78
N ALA A 109 -11.66 -5.69 -11.74
CA ALA A 109 -11.96 -6.90 -10.99
C ALA A 109 -13.24 -6.73 -10.15
N VAL A 110 -13.98 -7.83 -10.01
CA VAL A 110 -15.15 -7.93 -9.15
C VAL A 110 -14.80 -8.90 -8.03
N TYR A 111 -15.02 -8.47 -6.80
CA TYR A 111 -14.81 -9.27 -5.60
C TYR A 111 -16.09 -9.27 -4.78
N ASP A 112 -16.57 -10.45 -4.39
CA ASP A 112 -17.84 -10.58 -3.67
C ASP A 112 -17.72 -10.14 -2.21
N SER A 113 -16.75 -10.68 -1.47
CA SER A 113 -16.58 -10.39 -0.03
C SER A 113 -15.13 -10.34 0.43
N SER A 114 -14.24 -11.14 -0.15
CA SER A 114 -12.82 -11.18 0.20
C SER A 114 -11.93 -10.92 -1.01
N ILE A 115 -10.79 -10.25 -0.74
CA ILE A 115 -9.70 -10.13 -1.71
C ILE A 115 -8.79 -11.34 -1.55
N PRO A 116 -8.48 -12.09 -2.62
CA PRO A 116 -7.57 -13.22 -2.55
C PRO A 116 -6.16 -12.82 -2.11
N ILE A 117 -5.41 -13.77 -1.55
CA ILE A 117 -3.97 -13.62 -1.28
C ILE A 117 -3.12 -13.91 -2.52
N GLY A 118 -3.74 -14.39 -3.59
CA GLY A 118 -3.16 -14.49 -4.93
C GLY A 118 -2.32 -15.72 -5.13
N GLN A 119 -1.22 -15.55 -5.87
CA GLN A 119 -0.34 -16.64 -6.32
C GLN A 119 1.01 -16.57 -5.62
N CYS A 120 1.73 -17.69 -5.56
CA CYS A 120 3.08 -17.74 -5.00
C CYS A 120 4.00 -16.72 -5.68
N LEU A 121 4.85 -16.06 -4.89
CA LEU A 121 5.95 -15.28 -5.43
C LEU A 121 6.96 -16.21 -6.11
N GLU A 122 7.72 -15.67 -7.06
CA GLU A 122 8.82 -16.39 -7.70
C GLU A 122 9.79 -16.90 -6.60
N ASP A 123 10.24 -18.15 -6.74
CA ASP A 123 11.12 -18.85 -5.79
C ASP A 123 10.53 -19.16 -4.40
N CYS A 124 9.22 -19.03 -4.19
CA CYS A 124 8.55 -19.66 -3.05
C CYS A 124 8.44 -21.18 -3.27
N VAL A 125 9.33 -21.95 -2.61
CA VAL A 125 9.37 -23.43 -2.63
C VAL A 125 8.50 -24.03 -1.53
#